data_AF-A0A7R9IU09-F1
#
_entry.id   AF-A0A7R9IU09-F1
#
_cell.length_a   1.000
_cell.length_b   1.000
_cell.length_c   1.000
_cell.angle_alpha   90.00
_cell.angle_beta   90.00
_cell.angle_gamma   90.00
#
_symmetry.space_group_name_H-M   'P 1'
#
loop_
_entity.id
_entity.type
_entity.pdbx_description
1 polymer ?
#
loop_
_entity_poly.entity_id
_entity_poly.type
_entity_poly.pdbx_seq_one_letter_code
_entity_poly.pdbx_strand_id
1 'polypeptide(L)'
;MILLEINNRIVEETLTLKFKNALAGHKQESIDIVIADFDGVLFHISNVGGDKTKVRVSISLKFYKDLQEHGADELLKREYGPLLTQAEDGSYNVSVQVDLENIPENWEDIVKRVGLLKRNCFASVFEKYFDFQERGEEGHKRAVINYRNDESL
;
A
#
# COMPACT_ATOMS: atom_id res chain seq x y z
N MET A 1 4.36 22.34 -9.68
CA MET A 1 3.59 21.72 -8.57
C MET A 1 4.26 22.11 -7.27
N ILE A 2 3.53 22.71 -6.32
CA ILE A 2 4.11 23.24 -5.06
C ILE A 2 4.10 22.17 -3.96
N LEU A 3 2.96 21.49 -3.78
CA LEU A 3 2.82 20.37 -2.84
C LEU A 3 3.12 19.05 -3.56
N LEU A 4 3.81 18.13 -2.90
CA LEU A 4 4.04 16.79 -3.44
C LEU A 4 2.72 16.01 -3.51
N GLU A 5 2.55 15.24 -4.58
CA GLU A 5 1.46 14.28 -4.68
C GLU A 5 1.68 13.13 -3.69
N ILE A 6 0.60 12.65 -3.10
CA ILE A 6 0.61 11.64 -2.04
C ILE A 6 0.40 10.21 -2.56
N ASN A 7 -0.15 10.09 -3.77
CA ASN A 7 -0.41 8.84 -4.45
C ASN A 7 0.76 8.46 -5.34
N ASN A 8 1.05 7.17 -5.42
CA ASN A 8 2.00 6.66 -6.39
C ASN A 8 1.34 6.56 -7.77
N ARG A 9 1.67 7.49 -8.67
CA ARG A 9 1.11 7.52 -10.04
C ARG A 9 1.34 6.23 -10.82
N ILE A 10 2.51 5.61 -10.68
CA ILE A 10 2.85 4.41 -11.45
C ILE A 10 1.95 3.24 -11.02
N VAL A 11 1.70 3.10 -9.71
CA VAL A 11 0.73 2.11 -9.20
C VAL A 11 -0.67 2.38 -9.74
N GLU A 12 -1.14 3.63 -9.68
CA GLU A 12 -2.49 3.98 -10.15
C GLU A 12 -2.68 3.78 -11.65
N GLU A 13 -1.75 4.28 -12.47
CA GLU A 13 -1.79 4.16 -13.92
C GLU A 13 -1.71 2.70 -14.36
N THR A 14 -0.84 1.91 -13.72
CA THR A 14 -0.69 0.48 -14.01
C THR A 14 -1.98 -0.29 -13.73
N LEU A 15 -2.57 -0.11 -12.53
CA LEU A 15 -3.82 -0.79 -12.19
C LEU A 15 -4.98 -0.31 -13.05
N THR A 16 -5.06 1.00 -13.33
CA THR A 16 -6.07 1.56 -14.23
C THR A 16 -6.02 0.91 -15.60
N LEU A 17 -4.82 0.75 -16.17
CA LEU A 17 -4.64 0.09 -17.46
C LEU A 17 -5.09 -1.37 -17.42
N LYS A 18 -4.73 -2.11 -16.36
CA LYS A 18 -5.14 -3.52 -16.20
C LYS A 18 -6.65 -3.67 -16.07
N PHE A 19 -7.31 -2.85 -15.26
CA PHE A 19 -8.78 -2.86 -15.12
C PHE A 19 -9.47 -2.48 -16.43
N LYS A 20 -9.04 -1.42 -17.12
CA LYS A 20 -9.65 -1.00 -18.40
C LYS A 20 -9.51 -2.09 -19.47
N ASN A 21 -8.35 -2.73 -19.56
CA ASN A 21 -8.15 -3.82 -20.52
C ASN A 21 -9.04 -5.03 -20.21
N ALA A 22 -9.20 -5.37 -18.93
CA ALA A 22 -10.10 -6.46 -18.51
C ALA A 22 -11.58 -6.14 -18.78
N LEU A 23 -12.04 -4.93 -18.46
CA LEU A 23 -13.41 -4.48 -18.77
C LEU A 23 -13.71 -4.44 -20.27
N ALA A 24 -12.72 -4.15 -21.11
CA ALA A 24 -12.83 -4.17 -22.56
C ALA A 24 -12.79 -5.59 -23.17
N GLY A 25 -12.64 -6.63 -22.35
CA GLY A 25 -12.54 -8.02 -22.81
C GLY A 25 -11.22 -8.33 -23.54
N HIS A 26 -10.18 -7.52 -23.35
CA HIS A 26 -8.87 -7.78 -23.92
C HIS A 26 -8.17 -8.93 -23.19
N LYS A 27 -7.20 -9.54 -23.87
CA LYS A 27 -6.37 -10.60 -23.29
C LYS A 27 -5.50 -10.02 -22.18
N GLN A 28 -5.51 -10.66 -21.01
CA GLN A 28 -4.67 -10.22 -19.89
C GLN A 28 -3.18 -10.47 -20.18
N GLU A 29 -2.41 -9.40 -20.06
CA GLU A 29 -0.96 -9.43 -20.25
C GLU A 29 -0.24 -9.63 -18.92
N SER A 30 0.90 -10.32 -18.98
CA SER A 30 1.77 -10.49 -17.82
C SER A 30 2.27 -9.13 -17.31
N ILE A 31 2.50 -9.03 -16.01
CA ILE A 31 3.17 -7.88 -15.40
C ILE A 31 4.12 -8.36 -14.31
N ASP A 32 5.29 -7.75 -14.28
CA ASP A 32 6.35 -7.93 -13.31
C ASP A 32 7.23 -6.68 -13.36
N ILE A 33 6.96 -5.72 -12.46
CA ILE A 33 7.69 -4.45 -12.40
C ILE A 33 8.00 -4.06 -10.96
N VAL A 34 9.21 -3.52 -10.75
CA VAL A 34 9.65 -2.95 -9.47
C VAL A 34 9.76 -1.44 -9.63
N ILE A 35 9.19 -0.71 -8.67
CA ILE A 35 9.06 0.75 -8.70
C ILE A 35 9.59 1.30 -7.38
N ALA A 36 10.31 2.41 -7.41
CA ALA A 36 10.73 3.10 -6.20
C ALA A 36 9.77 4.27 -5.85
N ASP A 37 9.70 4.59 -4.57
CA ASP A 37 9.06 5.79 -4.04
C ASP A 37 10.04 6.49 -3.07
N PHE A 38 9.67 7.66 -2.53
CA PHE A 38 10.48 8.37 -1.55
C PHE A 38 10.74 7.51 -0.30
N ASP A 39 11.73 7.88 0.51
CA ASP A 39 12.09 7.22 1.77
C ASP A 39 12.60 5.78 1.61
N GLY A 40 13.12 5.45 0.43
CA GLY A 40 13.68 4.12 0.15
C GLY A 40 12.62 3.02 0.08
N VAL A 41 11.37 3.39 -0.18
CA VAL A 41 10.25 2.47 -0.39
C VAL A 41 10.36 1.82 -1.76
N LEU A 42 10.08 0.52 -1.83
CA LEU A 42 9.97 -0.23 -3.08
C LEU A 42 8.59 -0.84 -3.21
N PHE A 43 8.00 -0.71 -4.39
CA PHE A 43 6.81 -1.41 -4.82
C PHE A 43 7.17 -2.51 -5.80
N HIS A 44 6.41 -3.59 -5.78
CA HIS A 44 6.47 -4.65 -6.77
C HIS A 44 5.06 -4.98 -7.25
N ILE A 45 4.82 -4.87 -8.55
CA ILE A 45 3.55 -5.18 -9.18
C ILE A 45 3.74 -6.42 -10.06
N SER A 46 3.12 -7.53 -9.66
CA SER A 46 3.34 -8.84 -10.29
C SER A 46 2.07 -9.67 -10.38
N ASN A 47 2.09 -10.69 -11.26
CA ASN A 47 1.05 -11.70 -11.30
C ASN A 47 1.30 -12.83 -10.29
N VAL A 48 0.28 -13.17 -9.48
CA VAL A 48 0.42 -14.19 -8.44
C VAL A 48 0.46 -15.59 -9.05
N GLY A 49 1.53 -16.34 -8.83
CA GLY A 49 1.66 -17.71 -9.34
C GLY A 49 1.61 -17.83 -10.87
N GLY A 50 1.90 -16.75 -11.59
CA GLY A 50 1.79 -16.69 -13.05
C GLY A 50 0.35 -16.50 -13.58
N ASP A 51 -0.63 -16.34 -12.69
CA ASP A 51 -2.02 -16.07 -13.05
C ASP A 51 -2.19 -14.61 -13.49
N LYS A 52 -2.38 -14.40 -14.80
CA LYS A 52 -2.48 -13.06 -15.41
C LYS A 52 -3.74 -12.30 -14.97
N THR A 53 -4.71 -13.00 -14.40
CA THR A 53 -5.95 -12.39 -13.90
C THR A 53 -5.79 -11.82 -12.49
N LYS A 54 -4.76 -12.24 -11.75
CA LYS A 54 -4.49 -11.77 -10.39
C LYS A 54 -3.29 -10.86 -10.40
N VAL A 55 -3.50 -9.60 -10.06
CA VAL A 55 -2.43 -8.60 -9.96
C VAL A 55 -2.21 -8.30 -8.49
N ARG A 56 -0.98 -8.50 -8.02
CA ARG A 56 -0.54 -8.18 -6.66
C ARG A 56 0.34 -6.93 -6.69
N VAL A 57 0.08 -6.01 -5.77
CA VAL A 57 0.92 -4.86 -5.46
C VAL A 57 1.50 -5.07 -4.06
N SER A 58 2.80 -5.27 -3.98
CA SER A 58 3.55 -5.43 -2.74
C SER A 58 4.35 -4.17 -2.45
N ILE A 59 4.49 -3.81 -1.18
CA ILE A 59 5.31 -2.68 -0.72
C ILE A 59 6.34 -3.15 0.30
N SER A 60 7.57 -2.65 0.15
CA SER A 60 8.71 -2.89 1.03
C SER A 60 9.12 -1.56 1.68
N LEU A 61 9.09 -1.55 3.01
CA LEU A 61 9.54 -0.45 3.86
C LEU A 61 10.47 -1.02 4.93
N LYS A 62 11.71 -0.52 5.00
CA LYS A 62 12.71 -1.01 5.97
C LYS A 62 12.27 -0.85 7.42
N PHE A 63 11.46 0.17 7.70
CA PHE A 63 10.95 0.56 9.01
C PHE A 63 9.50 0.09 9.25
N TYR A 64 9.00 -0.88 8.47
CA TYR A 64 7.63 -1.37 8.67
C TYR A 64 7.40 -1.92 10.08
N LYS A 65 8.40 -2.54 10.69
CA LYS A 65 8.31 -3.04 12.07
C LYS A 65 8.02 -1.92 13.08
N ASP A 66 8.67 -0.76 12.92
CA ASP A 66 8.43 0.41 13.76
C ASP A 66 6.96 0.85 13.62
N LEU A 67 6.43 0.88 12.39
CA LEU A 67 5.02 1.21 12.13
C LEU A 67 4.05 0.17 12.71
N GLN A 68 4.42 -1.11 12.67
CA GLN A 68 3.62 -2.22 13.17
C GLN A 68 3.43 -2.12 14.70
N GLU A 69 4.45 -1.70 15.45
CA GLU A 69 4.33 -1.40 16.89
C GLU A 69 3.29 -0.31 17.20
N HIS A 70 2.95 0.50 16.20
CA HIS A 70 1.96 1.58 16.29
C HIS A 70 0.64 1.29 15.55
N GLY A 71 0.36 0.03 15.22
CA GLY A 71 -0.97 -0.41 14.76
C GLY A 71 -1.16 -0.35 13.24
N ALA A 72 -0.09 -0.50 12.47
CA ALA A 72 -0.16 -0.52 11.01
C ALA A 72 -1.06 -1.65 10.48
N ASP A 73 -0.97 -2.85 11.05
CA ASP A 73 -1.73 -4.01 10.56
C ASP A 73 -3.24 -3.83 10.74
N GLU A 74 -3.68 -3.28 11.88
CA GLU A 74 -5.09 -3.00 12.15
C GLU A 74 -5.66 -1.96 11.20
N LEU A 75 -4.92 -0.88 10.96
CA LEU A 75 -5.32 0.16 10.01
C LEU A 75 -5.39 -0.40 8.59
N LEU A 76 -4.36 -1.13 8.15
CA LEU A 76 -4.34 -1.70 6.81
C LEU A 76 -5.46 -2.73 6.62
N LYS A 77 -5.79 -3.51 7.63
CA LYS A 77 -6.93 -4.44 7.60
C LYS A 77 -8.26 -3.70 7.46
N ARG A 78 -8.42 -2.57 8.16
CA ARG A 78 -9.60 -1.69 8.03
C ARG A 78 -9.69 -1.08 6.63
N GLU A 79 -8.57 -0.64 6.08
CA GLU A 79 -8.54 -0.04 4.75
C GLU A 79 -8.72 -1.09 3.64
N TYR A 80 -7.79 -2.01 3.49
CA TYR A 80 -7.75 -2.89 2.32
C TYR A 80 -8.63 -4.12 2.45
N GLY A 81 -9.00 -4.53 3.68
CA GLY A 81 -9.96 -5.59 3.94
C GLY A 81 -9.70 -6.85 3.10
N PRO A 82 -10.64 -7.25 2.21
CA PRO A 82 -10.52 -8.46 1.40
C PRO A 82 -9.43 -8.37 0.32
N LEU A 83 -8.90 -7.18 0.03
CA LEU A 83 -7.82 -7.00 -0.93
C LEU A 83 -6.46 -7.38 -0.32
N LEU A 84 -6.32 -7.43 1.01
CA LEU A 84 -5.08 -7.89 1.62
C LEU A 84 -4.88 -9.38 1.35
N THR A 85 -3.65 -9.73 0.99
CA THR A 85 -3.21 -11.11 0.83
C THR A 85 -1.99 -11.36 1.70
N GLN A 86 -1.50 -12.59 1.69
CA GLN A 86 -0.22 -12.90 2.30
C GLN A 86 0.87 -12.01 1.67
N ALA A 87 1.68 -11.39 2.53
CA ALA A 87 2.82 -10.60 2.09
C ALA A 87 3.71 -11.43 1.17
N GLU A 88 4.17 -10.81 0.10
CA GLU A 88 5.15 -11.41 -0.80
C GLU A 88 6.46 -11.73 -0.07
N ASP A 89 7.08 -12.86 -0.44
CA ASP A 89 8.36 -13.27 0.12
C ASP A 89 9.46 -12.21 -0.08
N GLY A 90 10.49 -12.28 0.76
CA GLY A 90 11.63 -11.36 0.70
C GLY A 90 11.43 -10.15 1.62
N SER A 91 11.70 -8.94 1.12
CA SER A 91 11.66 -7.72 1.92
C SER A 91 10.31 -6.99 1.88
N TYR A 92 9.29 -7.54 1.22
CA TYR A 92 7.97 -6.92 1.14
C TYR A 92 7.18 -7.18 2.43
N ASN A 93 6.49 -6.15 2.91
CA ASN A 93 5.82 -6.17 4.20
C ASN A 93 4.32 -6.31 4.07
N VAL A 94 3.74 -5.69 3.04
CA VAL A 94 2.30 -5.67 2.80
C VAL A 94 2.06 -5.95 1.32
N SER A 95 1.07 -6.80 1.05
CA SER A 95 0.65 -7.12 -0.31
C SER A 95 -0.87 -6.99 -0.44
N VAL A 96 -1.28 -6.31 -1.50
CA VAL A 96 -2.68 -6.14 -1.90
C VAL A 96 -2.87 -6.86 -3.23
N GLN A 97 -3.93 -7.66 -3.37
CA GLN A 97 -4.26 -8.36 -4.59
C GLN A 97 -5.59 -7.87 -5.14
N VAL A 98 -5.63 -7.65 -6.45
CA VAL A 98 -6.86 -7.40 -7.21
C VAL A 98 -7.11 -8.52 -8.21
N ASP A 99 -8.38 -8.80 -8.44
CA ASP A 99 -8.86 -9.82 -9.37
C ASP A 99 -9.45 -9.13 -10.61
N LEU A 100 -8.94 -9.47 -11.80
CA LEU A 100 -9.38 -8.93 -13.08
C LEU A 100 -10.55 -9.71 -13.69
N GLU A 101 -10.93 -10.86 -13.13
CA GLU A 101 -12.15 -11.59 -13.51
C GLU A 101 -13.37 -11.12 -12.72
N ASN A 102 -13.16 -10.65 -11.49
CA ASN A 102 -14.22 -10.17 -10.60
C ASN A 102 -14.02 -8.69 -10.23
N ILE A 103 -14.18 -7.82 -11.23
CA ILE A 103 -13.97 -6.37 -11.08
C ILE A 103 -15.21 -5.73 -10.46
N PRO A 104 -15.09 -5.07 -9.29
CA PRO A 104 -16.21 -4.37 -8.69
C PRO A 104 -16.51 -3.04 -9.40
N GLU A 105 -17.73 -2.54 -9.27
CA GLU A 105 -18.15 -1.28 -9.90
C GLU A 105 -17.30 -0.07 -9.44
N ASN A 106 -16.80 -0.11 -8.20
CA ASN A 106 -15.97 0.94 -7.61
C ASN A 106 -14.45 0.71 -7.79
N TRP A 107 -14.03 0.03 -8.87
CA TRP A 107 -12.61 -0.26 -9.12
C TRP A 107 -11.73 1.01 -9.18
N GLU A 108 -12.25 2.15 -9.63
CA GLU A 108 -11.50 3.42 -9.66
C GLU A 108 -11.09 3.88 -8.25
N ASP A 109 -11.97 3.68 -7.26
CA ASP A 109 -11.66 4.00 -5.87
C ASP A 109 -10.66 3.00 -5.29
N ILE A 110 -10.74 1.72 -5.67
CA ILE A 110 -9.72 0.73 -5.30
C ILE A 110 -8.35 1.15 -5.82
N VAL A 111 -8.26 1.57 -7.09
CA VAL A 111 -7.00 2.05 -7.68
C VAL A 111 -6.42 3.20 -6.85
N LYS A 112 -7.21 4.23 -6.54
CA LYS A 112 -6.78 5.37 -5.73
C LYS A 112 -6.31 4.93 -4.34
N ARG A 113 -7.04 4.01 -3.70
CA ARG A 113 -6.68 3.50 -2.37
C ARG A 113 -5.37 2.71 -2.39
N VAL A 114 -5.13 1.90 -3.42
CA VAL A 114 -3.85 1.19 -3.58
C VAL A 114 -2.71 2.15 -3.93
N GLY A 115 -2.98 3.22 -4.68
CA GLY A 115 -2.03 4.32 -4.91
C GLY A 115 -1.55 4.99 -3.62
N LEU A 116 -2.38 4.98 -2.57
CA LEU A 116 -2.08 5.54 -1.24
C LEU A 116 -1.45 4.53 -0.26
N LEU A 117 -0.99 3.36 -0.73
CA LEU A 117 -0.52 2.28 0.15
C LEU A 117 0.62 2.70 1.09
N LYS A 118 1.60 3.46 0.59
CA LYS A 118 2.66 4.05 1.44
C LYS A 118 2.06 4.96 2.51
N ARG A 119 1.20 5.90 2.12
CA ARG A 119 0.55 6.84 3.06
C ARG A 119 -0.23 6.09 4.13
N ASN A 120 -0.96 5.04 3.76
CA ASN A 120 -1.76 4.27 4.70
C ASN A 120 -0.89 3.45 5.67
N CYS A 121 0.27 2.95 5.24
CA CYS A 121 1.24 2.34 6.17
C CYS A 121 1.69 3.34 7.24
N PHE A 122 1.96 4.60 6.87
CA PHE A 122 2.35 5.65 7.81
C PHE A 122 1.19 6.17 8.67
N ALA A 123 -0.06 6.10 8.20
CA ALA A 123 -1.19 6.73 8.88
C ALA A 123 -1.41 6.21 10.30
N SER A 124 -1.04 4.96 10.60
CA SER A 124 -1.33 4.30 11.88
C SER A 124 -0.66 5.00 13.06
N VAL A 125 0.59 5.44 12.89
CA VAL A 125 1.31 6.15 13.93
C VAL A 125 0.66 7.51 14.22
N PHE A 126 0.10 8.18 13.24
CA PHE A 126 -0.57 9.46 13.47
C PHE A 126 -1.94 9.27 14.13
N GLU A 127 -2.77 8.35 13.60
CA GLU A 127 -4.09 8.06 14.18
C GLU A 127 -3.97 7.67 15.66
N LYS A 128 -3.01 6.79 16.01
CA LYS A 128 -2.78 6.37 17.40
C LYS A 128 -2.53 7.53 18.36
N TYR A 129 -1.71 8.51 17.96
CA TYR A 129 -1.35 9.62 18.85
C TYR A 129 -2.39 10.74 18.83
N PHE A 130 -3.14 10.89 17.74
CA PHE A 130 -4.32 11.76 17.72
C PHE A 130 -5.39 11.22 18.68
N ASP A 131 -5.62 9.90 18.71
CA ASP A 131 -6.54 9.26 19.65
C ASP A 131 -6.10 9.47 21.12
N PHE A 132 -4.80 9.35 21.43
CA PHE A 132 -4.29 9.64 22.77
C PHE A 132 -4.56 11.09 23.17
N GLN A 133 -4.32 12.03 22.27
CA GLN A 133 -4.56 13.45 22.53
C GLN A 133 -6.06 13.74 22.72
N GLU A 134 -6.92 13.17 21.87
CA GLU A 134 -8.37 13.35 21.95
C GLU A 134 -8.95 12.85 23.28
N ARG A 135 -8.41 11.73 23.81
CA ARG A 135 -8.80 11.16 25.11
C ARG A 135 -8.15 11.85 26.31
N GLY A 136 -7.25 12.80 26.08
CA GLY A 136 -6.48 13.46 27.14
C GLY A 136 -5.51 12.52 27.87
N GLU A 137 -5.06 11.45 27.20
CA GLU A 137 -4.10 10.51 27.78
C GLU A 137 -2.66 11.05 27.65
N GLU A 138 -1.96 11.16 28.77
CA GLU A 138 -0.58 11.66 28.84
C GLU A 138 0.40 10.56 29.29
N GLY A 139 1.70 10.77 29.07
CA GLY A 139 2.76 9.89 29.56
C GLY A 139 3.05 8.65 28.70
N HIS A 140 2.41 8.54 27.52
CA HIS A 140 2.71 7.49 26.55
C HIS A 140 4.14 7.60 26.01
N LYS A 141 4.77 6.45 25.75
CA LYS A 141 6.08 6.40 25.08
C LYS A 141 5.95 7.00 23.69
N ARG A 142 6.80 7.97 23.35
CA ARG A 142 6.89 8.54 21.99
C ARG A 142 7.21 7.47 20.93
N ALA A 143 6.67 7.67 19.73
CA ALA A 143 7.04 6.89 18.56
C ALA A 143 8.41 7.34 18.09
N VAL A 144 9.16 6.41 17.51
CA VAL A 144 10.41 6.69 16.81
C VAL A 144 10.39 5.85 15.55
N ILE A 145 10.24 6.49 14.39
CA ILE A 145 10.15 5.82 13.10
C ILE A 145 11.38 6.17 12.27
N ASN A 146 12.25 5.19 12.02
CA ASN A 146 13.47 5.40 11.25
C ASN A 146 13.18 5.35 9.74
N TYR A 147 12.45 6.36 9.24
CA TYR A 147 11.93 6.37 7.88
C TYR A 147 13.04 6.42 6.81
N ARG A 148 14.26 6.84 7.15
CA ARG A 148 15.47 6.68 6.35
C ARG A 148 16.61 6.15 7.21
N ASN A 149 17.71 5.73 6.57
CA ASN A 149 18.83 5.12 7.31
C ASN A 149 19.46 6.08 8.34
N ASP A 150 19.37 7.39 8.08
CA ASP A 150 20.00 8.48 8.82
C ASP A 150 19.01 9.57 9.26
N GLU A 151 17.70 9.32 9.11
CA GLU A 151 16.64 10.25 9.53
C GLU A 151 15.56 9.50 10.33
N SER A 152 15.10 10.12 11.43
CA SER A 152 14.06 9.58 12.30
C SER A 152 12.94 10.61 12.49
N LEU A 153 11.71 10.12 12.51
CA LEU A 153 10.49 10.85 12.87
C LEU A 153 10.07 10.51 14.30
#